data_AF-A0AAX7TB50-F1
#
_entry.id   AF-A0AAX7TB50-F1
#
_cell.length_a   1.000
_cell.length_b   1.000
_cell.length_c   1.000
_cell.angle_alpha   90.00
_cell.angle_beta   90.00
_cell.angle_gamma   90.00
#
_symmetry.space_group_name_H-M   'P 1'
#
loop_
_entity.id
_entity.type
_entity.pdbx_description
1 polymer ?
#
loop_
_entity_poly.entity_id
_entity_poly.type
_entity_poly.pdbx_seq_one_letter_code
_entity_poly.pdbx_strand_id
1 'polypeptide(L)'
;MDRSSLFQLIQEQLDPENTGFIAVENFTSLVEHHELQLDPSKLDMLLALVQSNEDGQVCYQELIELMSSKRSSSFRRAIANGRRTLQREILLDETGLGLYKRFVRYVAYEILPCETDRRWYFHQNRLCPPPVFIAIVTIVQIIVFMCYGIMLNKWVLQTYQPDFMKSPLVYHPGHRAQVWRFFSYMFMHVGLEQLGFNALLQLMIGVPLEMVHGILRISLLYMAGVLAGSLTVSITDMRAPVVGGSGGVYALCSAHLANVVMNWAGMRCPYKLLRMILALVCMSSEVGRAVWLRFSPPLPSSGPQPSFMAHLSGAVVGISMGLLILRSYEESLQKQCSWWVIVFSFITFLLFAIFWNIFAYELLGVQIPPPP
;
A
#
# COMPACT_ATOMS: atom_id res chain seq x y z
N MET A 1 2.19 49.11 -7.35
CA MET A 1 1.28 49.42 -6.23
C MET A 1 1.77 48.67 -4.99
N ASP A 2 1.87 49.34 -3.84
CA ASP A 2 2.34 48.70 -2.60
C ASP A 2 1.24 47.81 -2.01
N ARG A 3 1.60 46.70 -1.36
CA ARG A 3 0.62 45.66 -0.96
C ARG A 3 -0.50 46.21 -0.07
N SER A 4 -0.17 47.13 0.83
CA SER A 4 -1.13 47.82 1.70
C SER A 4 -2.13 48.69 0.93
N SER A 5 -1.68 49.41 -0.10
CA SER A 5 -2.54 50.30 -0.91
C SER A 5 -3.57 49.55 -1.75
N LEU A 6 -3.22 48.36 -2.24
CA LEU A 6 -4.13 47.50 -3.02
C LEU A 6 -5.19 46.85 -2.12
N PHE A 7 -4.83 46.50 -0.89
CA PHE A 7 -5.79 45.99 0.11
C PHE A 7 -6.79 47.07 0.53
N GLN A 8 -6.32 48.30 0.77
CA GLN A 8 -7.21 49.43 1.06
C GLN A 8 -8.15 49.72 -0.10
N LEU A 9 -7.65 49.74 -1.35
CA LEU A 9 -8.48 49.97 -2.52
C LEU A 9 -9.60 48.93 -2.66
N ILE A 10 -9.27 47.65 -2.51
CA ILE A 10 -10.24 46.56 -2.62
C ILE A 10 -11.26 46.62 -1.46
N GLN A 11 -10.81 46.88 -0.23
CA GLN A 11 -11.70 46.91 0.93
C GLN A 11 -12.60 48.15 0.97
N GLU A 12 -12.13 49.31 0.48
CA GLU A 12 -12.92 50.54 0.44
C GLU A 12 -13.88 50.60 -0.77
N GLN A 13 -13.48 50.04 -1.93
CA GLN A 13 -14.26 50.19 -3.16
C GLN A 13 -15.02 48.93 -3.59
N LEU A 14 -14.55 47.73 -3.25
CA LEU A 14 -15.10 46.46 -3.77
C LEU A 14 -15.82 45.61 -2.73
N ASP A 15 -15.52 45.77 -1.43
CA ASP A 15 -16.25 45.13 -0.32
C ASP A 15 -16.44 46.10 0.87
N PRO A 16 -17.14 47.24 0.68
CA PRO A 16 -17.32 48.27 1.70
C PRO A 16 -18.09 47.78 2.94
N GLU A 17 -18.87 46.70 2.79
CA GLU A 17 -19.61 46.06 3.88
C GLU A 17 -18.82 44.94 4.58
N ASN A 18 -17.59 44.67 4.13
CA ASN A 18 -16.68 43.66 4.69
C ASN A 18 -17.31 42.26 4.77
N THR A 19 -18.03 41.88 3.73
CA THR A 19 -18.76 40.62 3.58
C THR A 19 -17.85 39.45 3.24
N GLY A 20 -16.64 39.72 2.76
CA GLY A 20 -15.66 38.73 2.32
C GLY A 20 -15.84 38.28 0.86
N PHE A 21 -16.75 38.90 0.11
CA PHE A 21 -17.07 38.57 -1.28
C PHE A 21 -17.11 39.83 -2.16
N ILE A 22 -16.63 39.70 -3.40
CA ILE A 22 -16.58 40.78 -4.38
C ILE A 22 -17.41 40.36 -5.61
N ALA A 23 -18.32 41.22 -6.07
CA ALA A 23 -19.06 40.96 -7.30
C ALA A 23 -18.12 40.95 -8.52
N VAL A 24 -18.29 39.95 -9.40
CA VAL A 24 -17.47 39.73 -10.60
C VAL A 24 -17.47 40.95 -11.52
N GLU A 25 -18.62 41.62 -11.69
CA GLU A 25 -18.76 42.79 -12.55
C GLU A 25 -17.85 43.96 -12.09
N ASN A 26 -17.81 44.21 -10.78
CA ASN A 26 -16.97 45.26 -10.19
C ASN A 26 -15.48 44.92 -10.25
N PHE A 27 -15.13 43.63 -10.16
CA PHE A 27 -13.75 43.19 -10.28
C PHE A 27 -13.25 43.25 -11.74
N THR A 28 -14.11 42.91 -12.70
CA THR A 28 -13.78 42.93 -14.13
C THR A 28 -13.57 44.36 -14.63
N SER A 29 -14.39 45.30 -14.18
CA SER A 29 -14.21 46.73 -14.51
C SER A 29 -12.90 47.29 -13.97
N LEU A 30 -12.47 46.89 -12.77
CA LEU A 30 -11.19 47.31 -12.18
C LEU A 30 -9.97 46.78 -12.96
N VAL A 31 -10.08 45.55 -13.48
CA VAL A 31 -9.06 44.92 -14.34
C VAL A 31 -8.98 45.61 -15.70
N GLU A 32 -10.11 45.96 -16.31
CA GLU A 32 -10.17 46.63 -17.61
C GLU A 32 -9.65 48.07 -17.55
N HIS A 33 -9.95 48.81 -16.47
CA HIS A 33 -9.50 50.19 -16.27
C HIS A 33 -8.00 50.33 -15.90
N HIS A 34 -7.22 49.23 -15.92
CA HIS A 34 -5.75 49.23 -15.74
C HIS A 34 -5.24 49.82 -14.42
N GLU A 35 -6.07 49.93 -13.39
CA GLU A 35 -5.61 50.45 -12.09
C GLU A 35 -4.69 49.45 -11.34
N LEU A 36 -4.79 48.17 -11.69
CA LEU A 36 -3.94 47.10 -11.17
C LEU A 36 -2.78 46.83 -12.13
N GLN A 37 -1.60 47.39 -11.85
CA GLN A 37 -0.35 47.03 -12.54
C GLN A 37 0.07 45.59 -12.20
N LEU A 38 -0.55 44.61 -12.86
CA LEU A 38 -0.29 43.18 -12.72
C LEU A 38 0.49 42.64 -13.91
N ASP A 39 1.35 41.66 -13.64
CA ASP A 39 2.04 40.89 -14.67
C ASP A 39 1.01 40.14 -15.54
N PRO A 40 1.13 40.08 -16.88
CA PRO A 40 0.10 39.52 -17.77
C PRO A 40 -0.30 38.09 -17.40
N SER A 41 0.67 37.30 -16.93
CA SER A 41 0.47 35.92 -16.48
C SER A 41 -0.46 35.78 -15.27
N LYS A 42 -0.53 36.80 -14.40
CA LYS A 42 -1.42 36.83 -13.22
C LYS A 42 -2.81 37.33 -13.60
N LEU A 43 -2.91 38.19 -14.61
CA LEU A 43 -4.16 38.72 -15.13
C LEU A 43 -5.01 37.60 -15.76
N ASP A 44 -4.39 36.77 -16.61
CA ASP A 44 -5.05 35.61 -17.22
C ASP A 44 -5.56 34.62 -16.16
N MET A 45 -4.81 34.47 -15.06
CA MET A 45 -5.16 33.58 -13.97
C MET A 45 -6.36 34.10 -13.14
N LEU A 46 -6.44 35.42 -12.95
CA LEU A 46 -7.56 36.09 -12.30
C LEU A 46 -8.83 36.01 -13.15
N LEU A 47 -8.71 36.29 -14.45
CA LEU A 47 -9.82 36.19 -15.38
C LEU A 47 -10.37 34.76 -15.46
N ALA A 48 -9.50 33.75 -15.43
CA ALA A 48 -9.92 32.34 -15.40
C ALA A 48 -10.66 31.94 -14.11
N LEU A 49 -10.25 32.48 -12.95
CA LEU A 49 -10.95 32.27 -11.68
C LEU A 49 -12.36 32.88 -11.72
N VAL A 50 -12.44 34.12 -12.20
CA VAL A 50 -13.68 34.89 -12.34
C VAL A 50 -14.67 34.19 -13.28
N GLN A 51 -14.21 33.73 -14.44
CA GLN A 51 -15.03 33.01 -15.41
C GLN A 51 -15.48 31.63 -14.92
N SER A 52 -14.82 31.06 -13.91
CA SER A 52 -15.15 29.74 -13.37
C SER A 52 -16.21 29.76 -12.27
N ASN A 53 -16.65 30.93 -11.81
CA ASN A 53 -17.61 31.04 -10.72
C ASN A 53 -19.02 31.37 -11.21
N GLU A 54 -19.96 30.45 -11.00
CA GLU A 54 -21.35 30.56 -11.49
C GLU A 54 -22.19 31.54 -10.67
N ASP A 55 -21.79 31.82 -9.42
CA ASP A 55 -22.52 32.70 -8.50
C ASP A 55 -22.22 34.20 -8.70
N GLY A 56 -21.35 34.55 -9.65
CA GLY A 56 -21.01 35.95 -9.95
C GLY A 56 -20.28 36.70 -8.82
N GLN A 57 -19.71 35.98 -7.84
CA GLN A 57 -18.97 36.56 -6.71
C GLN A 57 -17.60 35.89 -6.55
N VAL A 58 -16.57 36.61 -6.10
CA VAL A 58 -15.21 36.08 -5.85
C VAL A 58 -14.86 36.28 -4.37
N CYS A 59 -14.31 35.25 -3.73
CA CYS A 59 -13.89 35.36 -2.33
C CYS A 59 -12.66 36.26 -2.19
N TYR A 60 -12.76 37.27 -1.32
CA TYR A 60 -11.69 38.25 -1.04
C TYR A 60 -10.38 37.57 -0.61
N GLN A 61 -10.48 36.48 0.16
CA GLN A 61 -9.33 35.77 0.69
C GLN A 61 -8.58 34.97 -0.39
N GLU A 62 -9.29 34.40 -1.37
CA GLU A 62 -8.68 33.71 -2.51
C GLU A 62 -7.96 34.67 -3.45
N LEU A 63 -8.53 35.87 -3.66
CA LEU A 63 -7.91 36.94 -4.44
C LEU A 63 -6.59 37.40 -3.81
N ILE A 64 -6.58 37.61 -2.50
CA ILE A 64 -5.39 37.99 -1.74
C ILE A 64 -4.30 36.91 -1.82
N GLU A 65 -4.67 35.64 -1.67
CA GLU A 65 -3.74 34.53 -1.75
C GLU A 65 -3.08 34.44 -3.13
N LEU A 66 -3.85 34.63 -4.20
CA LEU A 66 -3.37 34.67 -5.58
C LEU A 66 -2.34 35.79 -5.81
N MET A 67 -2.64 36.97 -5.29
CA MET A 67 -1.81 38.18 -5.44
C MET A 67 -0.54 38.12 -4.60
N SER A 68 -0.56 37.40 -3.48
CA SER A 68 0.53 37.39 -2.49
C SER A 68 1.80 36.62 -2.89
N SER A 69 1.86 35.98 -4.06
CA SER A 69 3.01 35.20 -4.59
C SER A 69 3.56 34.07 -3.71
N LYS A 70 3.03 33.86 -2.49
CA LYS A 70 3.26 32.66 -1.68
C LYS A 70 2.43 31.51 -2.24
N ARG A 71 2.91 30.90 -3.33
CA ARG A 71 2.25 29.73 -3.92
C ARG A 71 2.26 28.55 -2.94
N SER A 72 1.13 28.28 -2.28
CA SER A 72 0.92 27.00 -1.59
C SER A 72 0.45 25.94 -2.58
N SER A 73 0.94 24.71 -2.45
CA SER A 73 0.56 23.55 -3.28
C SER A 73 -0.95 23.28 -3.28
N SER A 74 -1.64 23.73 -2.24
CA SER A 74 -3.10 23.76 -2.06
C SER A 74 -3.84 24.52 -3.16
N PHE A 75 -3.31 25.63 -3.67
CA PHE A 75 -4.00 26.45 -4.65
C PHE A 75 -3.95 25.85 -6.08
N ARG A 76 -2.82 25.23 -6.46
CA ARG A 76 -2.74 24.38 -7.67
C ARG A 76 -3.75 23.23 -7.62
N ARG A 77 -4.03 22.73 -6.41
CA ARG A 77 -4.98 21.66 -6.12
C ARG A 77 -6.43 22.15 -6.12
N ALA A 78 -6.68 23.41 -5.72
CA ALA A 78 -7.98 24.07 -5.82
C ALA A 78 -8.39 24.33 -7.28
N ILE A 79 -7.47 24.79 -8.14
CA ILE A 79 -7.72 24.93 -9.58
C ILE A 79 -7.94 23.57 -10.26
N ALA A 80 -7.18 22.54 -9.87
CA ALA A 80 -7.44 21.16 -10.29
C ALA A 80 -8.78 20.63 -9.76
N ASN A 81 -9.29 21.15 -8.64
CA ASN A 81 -10.60 20.82 -8.08
C ASN A 81 -11.75 21.60 -8.72
N GLY A 82 -11.56 22.85 -9.17
CA GLY A 82 -12.56 23.63 -9.90
C GLY A 82 -12.95 22.98 -11.23
N ARG A 83 -11.97 22.42 -11.95
CA ARG A 83 -12.23 21.56 -13.13
C ARG A 83 -12.99 20.26 -12.82
N ARG A 84 -13.08 19.82 -11.56
CA ARG A 84 -13.80 18.60 -11.13
C ARG A 84 -15.27 18.86 -10.79
N THR A 85 -15.67 20.10 -10.53
CA THR A 85 -17.07 20.46 -10.23
C THR A 85 -17.99 20.26 -11.44
N LEU A 86 -17.44 20.43 -12.66
CA LEU A 86 -18.15 20.17 -13.92
C LEU A 86 -18.45 18.68 -14.16
N GLN A 87 -17.85 17.76 -13.38
CA GLN A 87 -17.98 16.30 -13.54
C GLN A 87 -18.76 15.67 -12.37
N ARG A 88 -19.54 16.50 -11.65
CA ARG A 88 -20.20 16.20 -10.38
C ARG A 88 -21.53 15.43 -10.54
N GLU A 89 -22.15 15.44 -11.71
CA GLU A 89 -23.48 14.83 -11.94
C GLU A 89 -23.48 13.37 -12.42
N ILE A 90 -22.40 12.88 -13.04
CA ILE A 90 -22.45 11.61 -13.80
C ILE A 90 -22.21 10.35 -12.92
N LEU A 91 -21.77 10.50 -11.66
CA LEU A 91 -21.39 9.37 -10.80
C LEU A 91 -22.55 8.76 -10.00
N LEU A 92 -23.77 9.30 -10.11
CA LEU A 92 -24.93 8.90 -9.30
C LEU A 92 -25.89 7.93 -9.99
N ASP A 93 -25.70 7.61 -11.27
CA ASP A 93 -26.56 6.62 -11.91
C ASP A 93 -25.98 5.20 -11.77
N GLU A 94 -26.48 4.46 -10.78
CA GLU A 94 -26.13 3.04 -10.58
C GLU A 94 -26.62 2.15 -11.73
N THR A 95 -27.54 2.67 -12.55
CA THR A 95 -28.19 1.94 -13.63
C THR A 95 -27.35 2.00 -14.90
N GLY A 96 -26.55 0.96 -15.15
CA GLY A 96 -25.82 0.79 -16.42
C GLY A 96 -24.31 0.56 -16.33
N LEU A 97 -23.69 0.59 -15.13
CA LEU A 97 -22.26 0.27 -15.00
C LEU A 97 -21.97 -1.21 -15.32
N GLY A 98 -21.05 -1.46 -16.25
CA GLY A 98 -20.50 -2.79 -16.54
C GLY A 98 -19.72 -3.40 -15.36
N LEU A 99 -19.54 -4.73 -15.36
CA LEU A 99 -18.95 -5.51 -14.26
C LEU A 99 -17.59 -4.98 -13.79
N TYR A 100 -16.71 -4.61 -14.72
CA TYR A 100 -15.39 -4.06 -14.39
C TYR A 100 -15.48 -2.73 -13.64
N LYS A 101 -16.33 -1.79 -14.09
CA LYS A 101 -16.51 -0.50 -13.41
C LYS A 101 -17.13 -0.69 -12.02
N ARG A 102 -18.02 -1.66 -11.84
CA ARG A 102 -18.52 -2.05 -10.50
C ARG A 102 -17.40 -2.55 -9.60
N PHE A 103 -16.50 -3.39 -10.12
CA PHE A 103 -15.33 -3.87 -9.38
C PHE A 103 -14.36 -2.73 -9.02
N VAL A 104 -14.06 -1.83 -9.95
CA VAL A 104 -13.22 -0.65 -9.68
C VAL A 104 -13.83 0.24 -8.60
N ARG A 105 -15.16 0.45 -8.63
CA ARG A 105 -15.87 1.17 -7.56
C ARG A 105 -15.73 0.42 -6.23
N TYR A 106 -15.95 -0.89 -6.20
CA TYR A 106 -15.76 -1.69 -4.99
C TYR A 106 -14.35 -1.51 -4.39
N VAL A 107 -13.31 -1.70 -5.20
CA VAL A 107 -11.90 -1.53 -4.81
C VAL A 107 -11.61 -0.13 -4.27
N ALA A 108 -12.18 0.91 -4.89
CA ALA A 108 -12.03 2.28 -4.43
C ALA A 108 -12.58 2.45 -3.00
N TYR A 109 -13.80 1.99 -2.74
CA TYR A 109 -14.42 2.04 -1.41
C TYR A 109 -13.70 1.14 -0.38
N GLU A 110 -13.02 0.11 -0.87
CA GLU A 110 -12.35 -0.89 -0.06
C GLU A 110 -10.99 -0.47 0.49
N ILE A 111 -10.25 0.36 -0.26
CA ILE A 111 -8.86 0.74 0.04
C ILE A 111 -8.71 2.24 0.36
N LEU A 112 -9.44 3.11 -0.34
CA LEU A 112 -9.27 4.56 -0.23
C LEU A 112 -10.23 5.16 0.82
N PRO A 113 -9.71 5.88 1.82
CA PRO A 113 -10.55 6.50 2.85
C PRO A 113 -11.29 7.74 2.34
N CYS A 114 -10.61 8.61 1.59
CA CYS A 114 -11.17 9.90 1.16
C CYS A 114 -12.14 9.73 -0.01
N GLU A 115 -13.28 10.44 0.01
CA GLU A 115 -14.23 10.43 -1.12
C GLU A 115 -13.64 11.01 -2.39
N THR A 116 -12.83 12.06 -2.27
CA THR A 116 -12.18 12.72 -3.40
C THR A 116 -11.25 11.77 -4.14
N ASP A 117 -10.47 10.98 -3.39
CA ASP A 117 -9.54 9.99 -3.95
C ASP A 117 -10.27 8.83 -4.63
N ARG A 118 -11.39 8.37 -4.03
CA ARG A 118 -12.24 7.33 -4.62
C ARG A 118 -12.79 7.74 -5.99
N ARG A 119 -13.29 8.96 -6.09
CA ARG A 119 -13.84 9.52 -7.34
C ARG A 119 -12.73 9.71 -8.37
N TRP A 120 -11.60 10.28 -7.95
CA TRP A 120 -10.45 10.45 -8.84
C TRP A 120 -9.97 9.12 -9.40
N TYR A 121 -9.81 8.09 -8.55
CA TYR A 121 -9.41 6.75 -8.95
C TYR A 121 -10.43 6.14 -9.94
N PHE A 122 -11.73 6.25 -9.67
CA PHE A 122 -12.77 5.71 -10.55
C PHE A 122 -12.75 6.30 -11.98
N HIS A 123 -12.46 7.61 -12.11
CA HIS A 123 -12.36 8.31 -13.39
C HIS A 123 -11.01 8.12 -14.09
N GLN A 124 -9.92 8.13 -13.34
CA GLN A 124 -8.56 8.03 -13.87
C GLN A 124 -8.20 6.59 -14.28
N ASN A 125 -8.86 5.57 -13.70
CA ASN A 125 -8.49 4.18 -13.94
C ASN A 125 -8.74 3.77 -15.40
N ARG A 126 -7.65 3.76 -16.18
CA ARG A 126 -7.57 3.34 -17.57
C ARG A 126 -6.89 1.97 -17.66
N LEU A 127 -7.54 0.87 -17.26
CA LEU A 127 -7.16 -0.53 -17.54
C LEU A 127 -5.69 -0.97 -17.34
N CYS A 128 -4.79 -0.12 -16.84
CA CYS A 128 -3.35 -0.28 -16.98
C CYS A 128 -2.59 0.42 -15.84
N PRO A 129 -1.70 -0.30 -15.14
CA PRO A 129 -1.51 -1.75 -15.21
C PRO A 129 -2.65 -2.50 -14.46
N PRO A 130 -3.16 -3.64 -14.98
CA PRO A 130 -3.95 -4.55 -14.17
C PRO A 130 -3.12 -5.06 -12.96
N PRO A 131 -3.75 -5.64 -11.94
CA PRO A 131 -3.06 -6.21 -10.78
C PRO A 131 -2.30 -7.49 -11.19
N VAL A 132 -1.16 -7.30 -11.86
CA VAL A 132 -0.41 -8.35 -12.53
C VAL A 132 0.50 -9.07 -11.55
N PHE A 133 1.14 -8.37 -10.61
CA PHE A 133 2.11 -8.99 -9.72
C PHE A 133 1.48 -10.02 -8.79
N ILE A 134 0.41 -9.65 -8.08
CA ILE A 134 -0.26 -10.58 -7.15
C ILE A 134 -0.88 -11.75 -7.89
N ALA A 135 -1.47 -11.51 -9.07
CA ALA A 135 -2.02 -12.56 -9.91
C ALA A 135 -0.93 -13.54 -10.39
N ILE A 136 0.20 -13.03 -10.90
CA ILE A 136 1.32 -13.86 -11.34
C ILE A 136 1.88 -14.68 -10.18
N VAL A 137 2.17 -14.05 -9.04
CA VAL A 137 2.72 -14.77 -7.87
C VAL A 137 1.76 -15.89 -7.44
N THR A 138 0.46 -15.60 -7.34
CA THR A 138 -0.55 -16.59 -6.95
C THR A 138 -0.62 -17.75 -7.96
N ILE A 139 -0.63 -17.45 -9.26
CA ILE A 139 -0.65 -18.47 -10.32
C ILE A 139 0.61 -19.34 -10.27
N VAL A 140 1.80 -18.73 -10.13
CA VAL A 140 3.07 -19.46 -10.03
C VAL A 140 3.09 -20.35 -8.78
N GLN A 141 2.60 -19.87 -7.63
CA GLN A 141 2.49 -20.69 -6.41
C GLN A 141 1.58 -21.91 -6.63
N ILE A 142 0.43 -21.73 -7.28
CA ILE A 142 -0.48 -22.83 -7.60
C ILE A 142 0.19 -23.82 -8.56
N ILE A 143 0.82 -23.34 -9.63
CA ILE A 143 1.51 -24.21 -10.61
C ILE A 143 2.62 -25.01 -9.92
N VAL A 144 3.49 -24.36 -9.14
CA VAL A 144 4.58 -25.02 -8.43
C VAL A 144 4.03 -26.07 -7.47
N PHE A 145 2.98 -25.76 -6.72
CA PHE A 145 2.33 -26.72 -5.82
C PHE A 145 1.76 -27.93 -6.58
N MET A 146 1.06 -27.70 -7.70
CA MET A 146 0.51 -28.78 -8.54
C MET A 146 1.63 -29.65 -9.12
N CYS A 147 2.71 -29.05 -9.61
CA CYS A 147 3.87 -29.78 -10.15
C CYS A 147 4.49 -30.70 -9.09
N TYR A 148 4.81 -30.18 -7.91
CA TYR A 148 5.35 -31.00 -6.82
C TYR A 148 4.35 -32.05 -6.34
N GLY A 149 3.06 -31.71 -6.30
CA GLY A 149 2.00 -32.63 -5.88
C GLY A 149 1.86 -33.83 -6.82
N ILE A 150 1.95 -33.59 -8.13
CA ILE A 150 1.92 -34.63 -9.17
C ILE A 150 3.23 -35.44 -9.14
N MET A 151 4.39 -34.78 -9.12
CA MET A 151 5.70 -35.44 -9.13
C MET A 151 5.90 -36.38 -7.94
N LEU A 152 5.41 -35.99 -6.76
CA LEU A 152 5.54 -36.77 -5.52
C LEU A 152 4.33 -37.64 -5.23
N ASN A 153 3.29 -37.59 -6.10
CA ASN A 153 2.00 -38.25 -5.92
C ASN A 153 1.37 -38.00 -4.54
N LYS A 154 1.45 -36.76 -4.04
CA LYS A 154 0.96 -36.35 -2.71
C LYS A 154 0.47 -34.91 -2.71
N TRP A 155 -0.68 -34.67 -2.08
CA TRP A 155 -1.27 -33.32 -1.94
C TRP A 155 -1.00 -32.65 -0.59
N VAL A 156 -0.27 -33.35 0.29
CA VAL A 156 0.22 -32.84 1.58
C VAL A 156 1.75 -32.93 1.56
N LEU A 157 2.38 -31.84 1.14
CA LEU A 157 3.81 -31.71 0.88
C LEU A 157 4.56 -31.26 2.14
N GLN A 158 4.47 -32.03 3.22
CA GLN A 158 5.10 -31.64 4.49
C GLN A 158 6.63 -31.58 4.40
N THR A 159 7.25 -30.76 5.26
CA THR A 159 8.72 -30.56 5.30
C THR A 159 9.53 -31.77 5.78
N TYR A 160 8.88 -32.87 6.13
CA TYR A 160 9.56 -34.14 6.39
C TYR A 160 9.83 -34.97 5.12
N GLN A 161 9.23 -34.60 3.98
CA GLN A 161 9.43 -35.29 2.70
C GLN A 161 10.82 -34.90 2.13
N PRO A 162 11.77 -35.84 2.00
CA PRO A 162 13.12 -35.52 1.54
C PRO A 162 13.15 -34.87 0.15
N ASP A 163 12.38 -35.43 -0.80
CA ASP A 163 12.38 -34.94 -2.18
C ASP A 163 11.73 -33.56 -2.35
N PHE A 164 10.79 -33.20 -1.45
CA PHE A 164 10.25 -31.85 -1.37
C PHE A 164 11.28 -30.86 -0.83
N MET A 165 12.03 -31.26 0.21
CA MET A 165 13.07 -30.42 0.82
C MET A 165 14.34 -30.27 -0.05
N LYS A 166 14.61 -31.22 -0.97
CA LYS A 166 15.67 -31.12 -1.99
C LYS A 166 15.42 -30.03 -3.03
N SER A 167 14.21 -29.49 -3.10
CA SER A 167 13.86 -28.43 -4.04
C SER A 167 14.86 -27.26 -4.01
N PRO A 168 15.24 -26.68 -5.17
CA PRO A 168 16.08 -25.49 -5.21
C PRO A 168 15.39 -24.23 -4.66
N LEU A 169 14.07 -24.29 -4.45
CA LEU A 169 13.26 -23.15 -4.04
C LEU A 169 13.13 -23.00 -2.52
N VAL A 170 13.14 -24.11 -1.77
CA VAL A 170 12.99 -24.14 -0.31
C VAL A 170 14.16 -23.41 0.36
N TYR A 171 13.86 -22.61 1.38
CA TYR A 171 14.91 -22.12 2.27
C TYR A 171 15.30 -23.21 3.27
N HIS A 172 16.56 -23.62 3.22
CA HIS A 172 17.16 -24.53 4.19
C HIS A 172 18.43 -23.90 4.77
N PRO A 173 18.64 -23.91 6.10
CA PRO A 173 19.80 -23.26 6.73
C PRO A 173 21.16 -23.82 6.25
N GLY A 174 21.18 -25.07 5.79
CA GLY A 174 22.36 -25.69 5.16
C GLY A 174 22.74 -25.08 3.80
N HIS A 175 21.85 -24.34 3.15
CA HIS A 175 22.06 -23.69 1.86
C HIS A 175 21.99 -22.16 1.95
N ARG A 176 22.26 -21.57 3.13
CA ARG A 176 22.19 -20.12 3.36
C ARG A 176 23.11 -19.28 2.47
N ALA A 177 24.16 -19.85 1.87
CA ALA A 177 24.98 -19.17 0.87
C ALA A 177 24.23 -18.93 -0.46
N GLN A 178 23.15 -19.67 -0.72
CA GLN A 178 22.33 -19.56 -1.92
C GLN A 178 21.25 -18.48 -1.73
N VAL A 179 21.63 -17.22 -1.95
CA VAL A 179 20.82 -16.02 -1.61
C VAL A 179 19.40 -16.05 -2.19
N TRP A 180 19.19 -16.64 -3.36
CA TRP A 180 17.85 -16.72 -3.97
C TRP A 180 16.85 -17.48 -3.08
N ARG A 181 17.30 -18.40 -2.22
CA ARG A 181 16.45 -19.17 -1.30
C ARG A 181 15.78 -18.32 -0.24
N PHE A 182 16.31 -17.13 0.06
CA PHE A 182 15.65 -16.15 0.93
C PHE A 182 14.41 -15.53 0.28
N PHE A 183 14.20 -15.73 -1.02
CA PHE A 183 13.03 -15.26 -1.76
C PHE A 183 12.20 -16.40 -2.35
N SER A 184 12.84 -17.37 -3.00
CA SER A 184 12.17 -18.42 -3.78
C SER A 184 11.29 -19.34 -2.93
N TYR A 185 11.50 -19.37 -1.61
CA TYR A 185 10.69 -20.17 -0.69
C TYR A 185 9.20 -19.77 -0.73
N MET A 186 8.89 -18.54 -1.16
CA MET A 186 7.52 -18.04 -1.30
C MET A 186 6.66 -18.84 -2.29
N PHE A 187 7.29 -19.64 -3.17
CA PHE A 187 6.59 -20.49 -4.13
C PHE A 187 6.25 -21.88 -3.59
N MET A 188 6.91 -22.31 -2.50
CA MET A 188 6.76 -23.64 -1.93
C MET A 188 5.67 -23.67 -0.86
N HIS A 189 4.76 -24.66 -0.86
CA HIS A 189 3.68 -24.74 0.14
C HIS A 189 3.54 -26.17 0.65
N VAL A 190 3.28 -26.34 1.95
CA VAL A 190 3.24 -27.68 2.59
C VAL A 190 1.90 -28.40 2.48
N GLY A 191 0.86 -27.71 2.00
CA GLY A 191 -0.47 -28.30 1.85
C GLY A 191 -1.49 -27.33 1.27
N LEU A 192 -2.64 -27.89 0.90
CA LEU A 192 -3.75 -27.16 0.30
C LEU A 192 -4.31 -26.05 1.20
N GLU A 193 -4.33 -26.26 2.51
CA GLU A 193 -4.81 -25.26 3.46
C GLU A 193 -3.92 -24.01 3.46
N GLN A 194 -2.60 -24.19 3.55
CA GLN A 194 -1.63 -23.08 3.52
C GLN A 194 -1.71 -22.33 2.18
N LEU A 195 -1.69 -23.06 1.06
CA LEU A 195 -1.82 -22.45 -0.27
C LEU A 195 -3.16 -21.73 -0.43
N GLY A 196 -4.25 -22.36 0.03
CA GLY A 196 -5.61 -21.82 -0.06
C GLY A 196 -5.77 -20.51 0.70
N PHE A 197 -5.28 -20.44 1.95
CA PHE A 197 -5.30 -19.20 2.71
C PHE A 197 -4.37 -18.12 2.11
N ASN A 198 -3.18 -18.48 1.66
CA ASN A 198 -2.29 -17.53 0.98
C ASN A 198 -2.94 -16.96 -0.29
N ALA A 199 -3.48 -17.82 -1.16
CA ALA A 199 -4.16 -17.41 -2.39
C ALA A 199 -5.40 -16.57 -2.08
N LEU A 200 -6.23 -16.97 -1.11
CA LEU A 200 -7.41 -16.22 -0.69
C LEU A 200 -7.03 -14.81 -0.22
N LEU A 201 -6.06 -14.69 0.69
CA LEU A 201 -5.66 -13.39 1.23
C LEU A 201 -4.93 -12.53 0.18
N GLN A 202 -4.09 -13.12 -0.67
CA GLN A 202 -3.44 -12.42 -1.80
C GLN A 202 -4.47 -11.84 -2.76
N LEU A 203 -5.46 -12.64 -3.17
CA LEU A 203 -6.48 -12.17 -4.11
C LEU A 203 -7.48 -11.22 -3.46
N MET A 204 -7.86 -11.45 -2.20
CA MET A 204 -8.83 -10.61 -1.49
C MET A 204 -8.25 -9.26 -1.06
N ILE A 205 -6.97 -9.19 -0.67
CA ILE A 205 -6.35 -7.97 -0.14
C ILE A 205 -5.28 -7.42 -1.10
N GLY A 206 -4.41 -8.29 -1.60
CA GLY A 206 -3.30 -7.89 -2.47
C GLY A 206 -3.76 -7.29 -3.80
N VAL A 207 -4.75 -7.89 -4.46
CA VAL A 207 -5.27 -7.36 -5.74
C VAL A 207 -5.86 -5.95 -5.59
N PRO A 208 -6.81 -5.68 -4.67
CA PRO A 208 -7.29 -4.31 -4.45
C PRO A 208 -6.18 -3.32 -4.10
N LEU A 209 -5.22 -3.72 -3.27
CA LEU A 209 -4.06 -2.89 -2.94
C LEU A 209 -3.21 -2.58 -4.18
N GLU A 210 -2.94 -3.57 -5.03
CA GLU A 210 -2.13 -3.39 -6.25
C GLU A 210 -2.82 -2.46 -7.23
N MET A 211 -4.14 -2.58 -7.37
CA MET A 211 -4.91 -1.71 -8.25
C MET A 211 -4.88 -0.24 -7.81
N VAL A 212 -4.86 0.04 -6.51
CA VAL A 212 -4.88 1.41 -5.97
C VAL A 212 -3.48 2.01 -5.84
N HIS A 213 -2.51 1.24 -5.35
CA HIS A 213 -1.17 1.73 -5.04
C HIS A 213 -0.14 1.42 -6.13
N GLY A 214 -0.50 0.61 -7.11
CA GLY A 214 0.34 0.23 -8.24
C GLY A 214 1.28 -0.94 -7.95
N ILE A 215 1.69 -1.60 -9.03
CA ILE A 215 2.53 -2.80 -9.03
C ILE A 215 3.84 -2.64 -8.25
N LEU A 216 4.56 -1.52 -8.42
CA LEU A 216 5.87 -1.33 -7.81
C LEU A 216 5.79 -1.27 -6.27
N ARG A 217 4.82 -0.53 -5.74
CA ARG A 217 4.68 -0.36 -4.29
C ARG A 217 4.28 -1.66 -3.60
N ILE A 218 3.33 -2.39 -4.19
CA ILE A 218 2.83 -3.63 -3.63
C ILE A 218 3.83 -4.78 -3.79
N SER A 219 4.54 -4.84 -4.92
CA SER A 219 5.62 -5.83 -5.10
C SER A 219 6.76 -5.60 -4.11
N LEU A 220 7.21 -4.36 -3.90
CA LEU A 220 8.25 -4.05 -2.90
C LEU A 220 7.80 -4.43 -1.49
N LEU A 221 6.56 -4.13 -1.10
CA LEU A 221 6.02 -4.49 0.22
C LEU A 221 5.94 -6.00 0.41
N TYR A 222 5.43 -6.73 -0.58
CA TYR A 222 5.36 -8.20 -0.55
C TYR A 222 6.75 -8.83 -0.45
N MET A 223 7.69 -8.40 -1.30
CA MET A 223 9.06 -8.91 -1.34
C MET A 223 9.84 -8.57 -0.07
N ALA A 224 9.61 -7.39 0.52
CA ALA A 224 10.18 -7.03 1.82
C ALA A 224 9.67 -7.95 2.94
N GLY A 225 8.38 -8.30 2.93
CA GLY A 225 7.79 -9.26 3.87
C GLY A 225 8.36 -10.68 3.71
N VAL A 226 8.54 -11.14 2.47
CA VAL A 226 9.19 -12.43 2.17
C VAL A 226 10.64 -12.44 2.65
N LEU A 227 11.42 -11.42 2.31
CA LEU A 227 12.83 -11.32 2.71
C LEU A 227 12.98 -11.23 4.24
N ALA A 228 12.18 -10.38 4.89
CA ALA A 228 12.19 -10.30 6.35
C ALA A 228 11.78 -11.63 7.00
N GLY A 229 10.83 -12.34 6.38
CA GLY A 229 10.40 -13.67 6.80
C GLY A 229 11.55 -14.65 6.93
N SER A 230 12.28 -14.87 5.85
CA SER A 230 13.42 -15.80 5.83
C SER A 230 14.59 -15.32 6.67
N LEU A 231 14.91 -14.02 6.67
CA LEU A 231 15.99 -13.46 7.50
C LEU A 231 15.68 -13.58 9.00
N THR A 232 14.48 -13.24 9.45
CA THR A 232 14.12 -13.38 10.86
C THR A 232 14.21 -14.85 11.28
N VAL A 233 13.69 -15.79 10.49
CA VAL A 233 13.83 -17.22 10.81
C VAL A 233 15.29 -17.64 10.87
N SER A 234 16.14 -17.19 9.95
CA SER A 234 17.58 -17.50 9.96
C SER A 234 18.31 -17.03 11.23
N ILE A 235 17.77 -16.00 11.89
CA ILE A 235 18.32 -15.46 13.14
C ILE A 235 17.74 -16.20 14.34
N THR A 236 16.41 -16.36 14.39
CA THR A 236 15.70 -16.78 15.61
C THR A 236 15.46 -18.28 15.69
N ASP A 237 15.43 -18.98 14.56
CA ASP A 237 15.22 -20.42 14.46
C ASP A 237 16.17 -21.02 13.42
N MET A 238 17.46 -21.01 13.79
CA MET A 238 18.60 -21.30 12.91
C MET A 238 18.57 -22.70 12.25
N ARG A 239 17.72 -23.61 12.74
CA ARG A 239 17.59 -25.00 12.24
C ARG A 239 16.34 -25.23 11.39
N ALA A 240 15.40 -24.28 11.36
CA ALA A 240 14.13 -24.47 10.68
C ALA A 240 14.23 -24.13 9.18
N PRO A 241 13.61 -24.95 8.30
CA PRO A 241 13.37 -24.56 6.93
C PRO A 241 12.25 -23.50 6.86
N VAL A 242 12.19 -22.78 5.73
CA VAL A 242 11.09 -21.84 5.44
C VAL A 242 10.48 -22.17 4.09
N VAL A 243 9.15 -22.17 4.06
CA VAL A 243 8.29 -22.41 2.90
C VAL A 243 7.02 -21.59 3.07
N GLY A 244 6.46 -21.12 1.96
CA GLY A 244 5.18 -20.43 1.88
C GLY A 244 5.34 -18.94 1.58
N GLY A 245 4.41 -18.39 0.81
CA GLY A 245 4.36 -16.94 0.51
C GLY A 245 3.92 -16.06 1.69
N SER A 246 3.68 -16.65 2.85
CA SER A 246 2.94 -16.03 3.95
C SER A 246 3.65 -14.83 4.58
N GLY A 247 4.98 -14.74 4.52
CA GLY A 247 5.71 -13.53 4.93
C GLY A 247 5.26 -12.28 4.14
N GLY A 248 5.09 -12.43 2.83
CA GLY A 248 4.56 -11.35 1.97
C GLY A 248 3.07 -11.11 2.19
N VAL A 249 2.27 -12.17 2.34
CA VAL A 249 0.83 -12.05 2.62
C VAL A 249 0.57 -11.31 3.93
N TYR A 250 1.32 -11.63 4.98
CA TYR A 250 1.17 -10.99 6.29
C TYR A 250 1.55 -9.52 6.23
N ALA A 251 2.56 -9.16 5.41
CA ALA A 251 2.90 -7.77 5.15
C ALA A 251 1.76 -7.02 4.45
N LEU A 252 1.10 -7.60 3.45
CA LEU A 252 -0.05 -6.98 2.79
C LEU A 252 -1.26 -6.85 3.74
N CYS A 253 -1.59 -7.92 4.44
CA CYS A 253 -2.72 -7.95 5.37
C CYS A 253 -2.55 -6.97 6.52
N SER A 254 -1.37 -6.91 7.13
CA SER A 254 -1.12 -6.01 8.27
C SER A 254 -0.99 -4.55 7.84
N ALA A 255 -0.43 -4.28 6.65
CA ALA A 255 -0.45 -2.95 6.05
C ALA A 255 -1.88 -2.45 5.81
N HIS A 256 -2.72 -3.31 5.24
CA HIS A 256 -4.13 -3.01 4.99
C HIS A 256 -4.92 -2.82 6.29
N LEU A 257 -4.74 -3.73 7.26
CA LEU A 257 -5.32 -3.61 8.61
C LEU A 257 -4.97 -2.27 9.24
N ALA A 258 -3.69 -1.90 9.23
CA ALA A 258 -3.22 -0.66 9.83
C ALA A 258 -3.80 0.57 9.10
N ASN A 259 -3.94 0.51 7.77
CA ASN A 259 -4.64 1.55 6.99
C ASN A 259 -6.13 1.67 7.39
N VAL A 260 -6.83 0.56 7.54
CA VAL A 260 -8.25 0.52 7.95
C VAL A 260 -8.44 1.05 9.36
N VAL A 261 -7.58 0.66 10.31
CA VAL A 261 -7.65 1.10 11.71
C VAL A 261 -7.41 2.60 11.83
N MET A 262 -6.35 3.12 11.18
CA MET A 262 -6.04 4.55 11.25
C MET A 262 -7.07 5.44 10.54
N ASN A 263 -7.73 4.92 9.51
CA ASN A 263 -8.70 5.68 8.71
C ASN A 263 -10.14 5.17 8.88
N TRP A 264 -10.47 4.54 10.02
CA TRP A 264 -11.72 3.82 10.24
C TRP A 264 -12.98 4.61 9.88
N ALA A 265 -13.01 5.90 10.27
CA ALA A 265 -14.12 6.82 10.03
C ALA A 265 -14.29 7.19 8.54
N GLY A 266 -13.20 7.19 7.76
CA GLY A 266 -13.23 7.48 6.32
C GLY A 266 -13.64 6.27 5.46
N MET A 267 -13.40 5.06 5.94
CA MET A 267 -13.68 3.81 5.19
C MET A 267 -15.18 3.48 5.18
N ARG A 268 -15.88 3.83 4.09
CA ARG A 268 -17.34 3.61 3.90
C ARG A 268 -17.67 2.30 3.16
N CYS A 269 -17.01 1.18 3.50
CA CYS A 269 -17.28 -0.13 2.87
C CYS A 269 -18.18 -1.01 3.76
N PRO A 270 -19.32 -1.53 3.25
CA PRO A 270 -20.26 -2.33 4.04
C PRO A 270 -19.65 -3.67 4.52
N TYR A 271 -18.74 -4.25 3.74
CA TYR A 271 -18.13 -5.55 4.05
C TYR A 271 -16.74 -5.44 4.72
N LYS A 272 -16.33 -4.24 5.15
CA LYS A 272 -15.00 -4.04 5.74
C LYS A 272 -14.75 -4.96 6.94
N LEU A 273 -15.73 -5.08 7.83
CA LEU A 273 -15.61 -5.88 9.05
C LEU A 273 -15.50 -7.37 8.74
N LEU A 274 -16.35 -7.89 7.84
CA LEU A 274 -16.31 -9.30 7.43
C LEU A 274 -14.94 -9.67 6.85
N ARG A 275 -14.41 -8.84 5.96
CA ARG A 275 -13.08 -9.04 5.36
C ARG A 275 -11.98 -9.03 6.41
N MET A 276 -12.03 -8.08 7.35
CA MET A 276 -11.05 -8.01 8.44
C MET A 276 -11.11 -9.25 9.34
N ILE A 277 -12.32 -9.71 9.67
CA ILE A 277 -12.52 -10.95 10.44
C ILE A 277 -11.98 -12.15 9.66
N LEU A 278 -12.31 -12.28 8.39
CA LEU A 278 -11.82 -13.37 7.54
C LEU A 278 -10.29 -13.37 7.46
N ALA A 279 -9.67 -12.21 7.27
CA ALA A 279 -8.23 -12.06 7.27
C ALA A 279 -7.60 -12.50 8.61
N LEU A 280 -8.16 -12.04 9.73
CA LEU A 280 -7.71 -12.42 11.06
C LEU A 280 -7.87 -13.91 11.33
N VAL A 281 -8.98 -14.52 10.90
CA VAL A 281 -9.22 -15.96 11.06
C VAL A 281 -8.20 -16.77 10.25
N CYS A 282 -8.00 -16.45 8.97
CA CYS A 282 -7.01 -17.13 8.13
C CYS A 282 -5.60 -16.98 8.70
N MET A 283 -5.19 -15.76 9.08
CA MET A 283 -3.87 -15.51 9.67
C MET A 283 -3.69 -16.24 11.00
N SER A 284 -4.70 -16.17 11.88
CA SER A 284 -4.62 -16.85 13.19
C SER A 284 -4.58 -18.37 13.05
N SER A 285 -5.30 -18.92 12.07
CA SER A 285 -5.28 -20.35 11.76
C SER A 285 -3.90 -20.80 11.26
N GLU A 286 -3.28 -20.07 10.33
CA GLU A 286 -1.93 -20.40 9.83
C GLU A 286 -0.86 -20.29 10.93
N VAL A 287 -0.87 -19.21 11.72
CA VAL A 287 0.05 -19.06 12.87
C VAL A 287 -0.21 -20.14 13.90
N GLY A 288 -1.47 -20.38 14.27
CA GLY A 288 -1.86 -21.38 15.25
C GLY A 288 -1.41 -22.79 14.86
N ARG A 289 -1.58 -23.16 13.59
CA ARG A 289 -1.08 -24.43 13.04
C ARG A 289 0.45 -24.51 13.09
N ALA A 290 1.16 -23.45 12.71
CA ALA A 290 2.62 -23.41 12.75
C ALA A 290 3.18 -23.54 14.18
N VAL A 291 2.56 -22.84 15.13
CA VAL A 291 2.88 -22.93 16.56
C VAL A 291 2.57 -24.34 17.08
N TRP A 292 1.39 -24.89 16.77
CA TRP A 292 0.98 -26.23 17.17
C TRP A 292 1.98 -27.28 16.68
N LEU A 293 2.32 -27.29 15.39
CA LEU A 293 3.28 -28.24 14.83
C LEU A 293 4.68 -28.13 15.45
N ARG A 294 5.06 -26.93 15.90
CA ARG A 294 6.39 -26.68 16.50
C ARG A 294 6.48 -27.19 17.94
N PHE A 295 5.39 -27.08 18.71
CA PHE A 295 5.38 -27.41 20.14
C PHE A 295 4.68 -28.72 20.48
N SER A 296 3.92 -29.32 19.55
CA SER A 296 3.34 -30.65 19.73
C SER A 296 4.44 -31.73 19.73
N PRO A 297 4.28 -32.83 20.48
CA PRO A 297 5.23 -33.94 20.48
C PRO A 297 5.55 -34.37 19.04
N PRO A 298 6.83 -34.40 18.64
CA PRO A 298 7.19 -34.74 17.27
C PRO A 298 6.73 -36.17 16.97
N LEU A 299 5.98 -36.37 15.88
CA LEU A 299 5.79 -37.75 15.40
C LEU A 299 7.18 -38.29 15.02
N PRO A 300 7.46 -39.59 15.23
CA PRO A 300 8.76 -40.21 14.97
C PRO A 300 9.33 -39.98 13.55
N SER A 301 8.47 -39.63 12.59
CA SER A 301 8.78 -39.35 11.19
C SER A 301 8.76 -37.84 10.81
N SER A 302 8.69 -36.95 11.80
CA SER A 302 8.58 -35.50 11.56
C SER A 302 9.97 -34.87 11.40
N GLY A 303 10.34 -34.53 10.16
CA GLY A 303 11.45 -33.62 9.87
C GLY A 303 11.27 -32.21 10.49
N PRO A 304 12.23 -31.30 10.29
CA PRO A 304 12.19 -29.99 10.92
C PRO A 304 10.96 -29.20 10.45
N GLN A 305 10.17 -28.74 11.42
CA GLN A 305 8.93 -28.01 11.17
C GLN A 305 9.24 -26.54 10.80
N PRO A 306 8.47 -25.93 9.88
CA PRO A 306 8.64 -24.52 9.54
C PRO A 306 8.45 -23.62 10.75
N SER A 307 9.25 -22.56 10.84
CA SER A 307 9.14 -21.58 11.92
C SER A 307 7.97 -20.62 11.69
N PHE A 308 7.24 -20.28 12.76
CA PHE A 308 6.18 -19.27 12.72
C PHE A 308 6.72 -17.83 12.66
N MET A 309 8.02 -17.63 12.89
CA MET A 309 8.64 -16.28 12.96
C MET A 309 8.60 -15.53 11.62
N ALA A 310 8.47 -16.24 10.50
CA ALA A 310 8.27 -15.62 9.19
C ALA A 310 6.94 -14.85 9.10
N HIS A 311 5.89 -15.35 9.75
CA HIS A 311 4.58 -14.68 9.82
C HIS A 311 4.66 -13.39 10.63
N LEU A 312 5.33 -13.46 11.79
CA LEU A 312 5.48 -12.32 12.70
C LEU A 312 6.27 -11.17 12.05
N SER A 313 7.41 -11.48 11.45
CA SER A 313 8.24 -10.49 10.76
C SER A 313 7.53 -9.88 9.55
N GLY A 314 6.82 -10.69 8.75
CA GLY A 314 5.94 -10.18 7.69
C GLY A 314 4.91 -9.18 8.22
N ALA A 315 4.24 -9.49 9.33
CA ALA A 315 3.27 -8.58 9.94
C ALA A 315 3.93 -7.27 10.42
N VAL A 316 5.12 -7.33 11.03
CA VAL A 316 5.90 -6.15 11.46
C VAL A 316 6.31 -5.29 10.27
N VAL A 317 6.76 -5.90 9.16
CA VAL A 317 7.08 -5.19 7.92
C VAL A 317 5.84 -4.48 7.37
N GLY A 318 4.69 -5.15 7.33
CA GLY A 318 3.46 -4.53 6.85
C GLY A 318 2.97 -3.36 7.72
N ILE A 319 3.05 -3.47 9.04
CA ILE A 319 2.67 -2.35 9.94
C ILE A 319 3.67 -1.19 9.80
N SER A 320 4.97 -1.46 9.68
CA SER A 320 5.98 -0.39 9.58
C SER A 320 5.99 0.25 8.18
N MET A 321 6.23 -0.53 7.12
CA MET A 321 6.36 -0.03 5.75
C MET A 321 5.01 0.27 5.11
N GLY A 322 3.97 -0.50 5.41
CA GLY A 322 2.65 -0.32 4.82
C GLY A 322 2.05 1.06 5.12
N LEU A 323 2.26 1.59 6.31
CA LEU A 323 1.74 2.93 6.66
C LEU A 323 2.43 4.07 5.90
N LEU A 324 3.66 3.85 5.45
CA LEU A 324 4.39 4.80 4.61
C LEU A 324 4.03 4.64 3.13
N ILE A 325 3.90 3.40 2.65
CA ILE A 325 3.67 3.08 1.24
C ILE A 325 2.22 3.36 0.83
N LEU A 326 1.26 3.08 1.71
CA LEU A 326 -0.17 3.23 1.44
C LEU A 326 -0.69 4.66 1.65
N ARG A 327 0.01 5.50 2.43
CA ARG A 327 -0.36 6.92 2.56
C ARG A 327 0.03 7.70 1.31
N SER A 328 -0.98 8.18 0.60
CA SER A 328 -0.84 9.06 -0.55
C SER A 328 -0.34 10.46 -0.13
N TYR A 329 0.87 10.79 -0.58
CA TYR A 329 1.37 12.11 -1.00
C TYR A 329 0.76 13.36 -0.35
N GLU A 330 0.94 13.50 0.95
CA GLU A 330 0.86 14.80 1.62
C GLU A 330 2.25 15.10 2.17
N GLU A 331 2.96 16.01 1.51
CA GLU A 331 4.29 16.44 1.91
C GLU A 331 4.23 17.20 3.24
N SER A 332 4.48 16.49 4.34
CA SER A 332 4.90 17.10 5.59
C SER A 332 6.30 16.59 5.96
N LEU A 333 7.16 17.48 6.44
CA LEU A 333 8.55 17.16 6.81
C LEU A 333 8.63 15.98 7.81
N GLN A 334 7.65 15.86 8.71
CA GLN A 334 7.54 14.76 9.66
C GLN A 334 7.38 13.40 8.97
N LYS A 335 6.66 13.33 7.84
CA LYS A 335 6.48 12.10 7.05
C LYS A 335 7.77 11.69 6.33
N GLN A 336 8.60 12.66 5.91
CA GLN A 336 9.91 12.38 5.32
C GLN A 336 10.88 11.80 6.36
N CYS A 337 10.89 12.33 7.59
CA CYS A 337 11.72 11.80 8.67
C CYS A 337 11.34 10.35 9.02
N SER A 338 10.04 10.05 9.21
CA SER A 338 9.58 8.68 9.49
C SER A 338 9.92 7.69 8.36
N TRP A 339 9.91 8.15 7.11
CA TRP A 339 10.32 7.32 5.98
C TRP A 339 11.79 6.90 6.07
N TRP A 340 12.69 7.85 6.31
CA TRP A 340 14.11 7.56 6.47
C TRP A 340 14.39 6.66 7.67
N VAL A 341 13.73 6.87 8.81
CA VAL A 341 13.89 6.01 10.00
C VAL A 341 13.55 4.55 9.67
N ILE A 342 12.47 4.29 8.96
CA ILE A 342 12.07 2.93 8.59
C ILE A 342 13.04 2.32 7.58
N VAL A 343 13.50 3.10 6.59
CA VAL A 343 14.53 2.65 5.63
C VAL A 343 15.84 2.29 6.35
N PHE A 344 16.34 3.15 7.23
CA PHE A 344 17.55 2.89 8.01
C PHE A 344 17.40 1.68 8.95
N SER A 345 16.24 1.52 9.57
CA SER A 345 15.93 0.36 10.40
C SER A 345 15.98 -0.93 9.57
N PHE A 346 15.36 -0.95 8.39
CA PHE A 346 15.38 -2.11 7.50
C PHE A 346 16.79 -2.42 6.98
N ILE A 347 17.57 -1.41 6.61
CA ILE A 347 18.97 -1.59 6.18
C ILE A 347 19.81 -2.16 7.34
N THR A 348 19.65 -1.63 8.55
CA THR A 348 20.37 -2.12 9.74
C THR A 348 20.02 -3.57 10.04
N PHE A 349 18.73 -3.92 9.96
CA PHE A 349 18.27 -5.30 10.11
C PHE A 349 18.87 -6.21 9.03
N LEU A 350 18.91 -5.78 7.77
CA LEU A 350 19.50 -6.55 6.68
C LEU A 350 21.00 -6.79 6.89
N LEU A 351 21.77 -5.74 7.25
CA LEU A 351 23.20 -5.86 7.52
C LEU A 351 23.48 -6.78 8.71
N PHE A 352 22.69 -6.66 9.78
CA PHE A 352 22.77 -7.56 10.93
C PHE A 352 22.46 -9.01 10.52
N ALA A 353 21.41 -9.24 9.74
CA ALA A 353 21.02 -10.57 9.29
C ALA A 353 22.08 -11.21 8.39
N ILE A 354 22.70 -10.44 7.50
CA ILE A 354 23.82 -10.89 6.67
C ILE A 354 25.00 -11.29 7.57
N PHE A 355 25.42 -10.42 8.48
CA PHE A 355 26.48 -10.72 9.44
C PHE A 355 26.17 -11.99 10.24
N TRP A 356 24.93 -12.14 10.74
CA TRP A 356 24.49 -13.29 11.50
C TRP A 356 24.58 -14.60 10.70
N ASN A 357 24.12 -14.60 9.45
CA ASN A 357 24.16 -15.79 8.58
C ASN A 357 25.58 -16.22 8.21
N ILE A 358 26.52 -15.27 8.17
CA ILE A 358 27.93 -15.54 7.86
C ILE A 358 28.64 -16.11 9.10
N PHE A 359 28.53 -15.44 10.25
CA PHE A 359 29.41 -15.72 11.40
C PHE A 359 28.75 -16.51 12.53
N ALA A 360 27.46 -16.28 12.82
CA ALA A 360 26.85 -16.77 14.06
C ALA A 360 26.69 -18.29 14.08
N TYR A 361 26.43 -18.92 12.94
CA TYR A 361 26.27 -20.38 12.84
C TYR A 361 27.52 -21.15 13.27
N GLU A 362 28.70 -20.69 12.85
CA GLU A 362 29.98 -21.28 13.22
C GLU A 362 30.34 -20.94 14.67
N LEU A 363 30.19 -19.66 15.05
CA LEU A 363 30.51 -19.18 16.39
C LEU A 363 29.70 -19.90 17.49
N LEU A 364 28.44 -20.18 17.22
CA LEU A 364 27.53 -20.85 18.17
C LEU A 364 27.57 -22.39 18.05
N GLY A 365 28.39 -22.95 17.14
CA GLY A 365 28.48 -24.39 16.93
C GLY A 365 27.13 -25.04 16.56
N VAL A 366 26.30 -24.33 15.78
CA VAL A 366 24.94 -24.79 15.48
C VAL A 366 24.99 -26.02 14.60
N GLN A 367 24.60 -27.17 15.15
CA GLN A 367 24.36 -28.37 14.35
C GLN A 367 23.13 -28.15 13.46
N ILE A 368 23.37 -27.96 12.16
CA ILE A 368 22.34 -27.85 11.14
C ILE A 368 21.97 -29.27 10.70
N PRO A 369 20.67 -29.58 10.54
CA PRO A 369 20.26 -30.82 9.89
C PRO A 369 20.99 -30.95 8.54
N PRO A 370 21.49 -32.13 8.16
CA PRO A 370 22.08 -32.31 6.85
C PRO A 370 21.05 -31.89 5.79
N PRO A 371 21.47 -31.16 4.75
CA PRO A 371 20.58 -30.91 3.63
C PRO A 371 20.10 -32.25 3.07
N PRO A 372 18.82 -32.35 2.69
CA PRO A 372 18.19 -33.60 2.26
C PRO A 372 18.78 -34.19 0.98
#